data_AF-A0A3L7RH01-F1
#
_entry.id   AF-A0A3L7RH01-F1
#
_cell.length_a   1.000
_cell.length_b   1.000
_cell.length_c   1.000
_cell.angle_alpha   90.00
_cell.angle_beta   90.00
_cell.angle_gamma   90.00
#
_symmetry.space_group_name_H-M   'P 1'
#
loop_
_entity.id
_entity.type
_entity.pdbx_description
1 polymer ?
#
loop_
_entity_poly.entity_id
_entity_poly.type
_entity_poly.pdbx_seq_one_letter_code
_entity_poly.pdbx_strand_id
1 'polypeptide(L)'
;MSDPDPQSIWNEFVINENLGKMAAGQPSYLGALLWGRTSIWGLALGWFLNAGLLAFPLAGTMIRAWQHRQTATEEEKLLWLWALVIFLVFCLPTQRSGRYLLEAMPAIAVLMALQWHRLLPMAYQTTLIGSGAVALLVAWLSFLLLRQAGGNFLPWWHWGIVLGALAVPLLGLCDRRRLVACTVPAALAALLSVASFLTAFDAPQGIYSAETIAAAANRVVWVPQTFRAAAEIEHLLLPGAIIRGLAVGQQQPTADAVGQEDLVVVIRSLRDPPPAAALGSRIELASRHTARQIIQMASGHLEEHLFCREWLLPVATLHASD
;
A
#
# COMPACT_ATOMS: atom_id res chain seq x y z
N MET A 1 -24.13 -25.82 18.46
CA MET A 1 -25.35 -25.91 17.63
C MET A 1 -24.88 -26.44 16.29
N SER A 2 -25.09 -27.73 16.02
CA SER A 2 -24.61 -28.40 14.80
C SER A 2 -25.58 -28.10 13.67
N ASP A 3 -25.07 -27.62 12.55
CA ASP A 3 -25.84 -27.27 11.35
C ASP A 3 -26.55 -28.53 10.77
N PRO A 4 -27.82 -28.49 10.33
CA PRO A 4 -28.58 -29.67 9.94
C PRO A 4 -28.12 -30.39 8.66
N ASP A 5 -27.27 -29.75 7.84
CA ASP A 5 -26.83 -30.34 6.57
C ASP A 5 -25.33 -30.10 6.29
N PRO A 6 -24.43 -30.85 6.94
CA PRO A 6 -22.99 -30.73 6.75
C PRO A 6 -22.54 -31.05 5.32
N GLN A 7 -23.35 -31.77 4.53
CA GLN A 7 -23.01 -32.07 3.13
C GLN A 7 -23.19 -30.84 2.22
N SER A 8 -24.18 -29.99 2.48
CA SER A 8 -24.37 -28.74 1.74
C SER A 8 -23.18 -27.79 1.92
N ILE A 9 -22.67 -27.65 3.15
CA ILE A 9 -21.47 -26.87 3.48
C ILE A 9 -20.24 -27.48 2.79
N TRP A 10 -20.08 -28.80 2.80
CA TRP A 10 -18.96 -29.46 2.11
C TRP A 10 -18.99 -29.22 0.59
N ASN A 11 -20.16 -29.32 -0.02
CA ASN A 11 -20.33 -29.09 -1.45
C ASN A 11 -20.13 -27.61 -1.83
N GLU A 12 -20.58 -26.68 -0.99
CA GLU A 12 -20.46 -25.24 -1.22
C GLU A 12 -19.03 -24.73 -0.97
N PHE A 13 -18.42 -25.07 0.16
CA PHE A 13 -17.10 -24.55 0.55
C PHE A 13 -15.92 -25.41 0.09
N VAL A 14 -16.03 -26.75 0.08
CA VAL A 14 -14.89 -27.61 -0.31
C VAL A 14 -14.91 -27.87 -1.81
N ILE A 15 -16.06 -28.24 -2.36
CA ILE A 15 -16.14 -28.57 -3.79
C ILE A 15 -16.29 -27.29 -4.61
N ASN A 16 -17.34 -26.51 -4.40
CA ASN A 16 -17.63 -25.37 -5.27
C ASN A 16 -16.66 -24.20 -5.06
N GLU A 17 -16.31 -23.85 -3.83
CA GLU A 17 -15.40 -22.73 -3.59
C GLU A 17 -13.94 -23.09 -3.92
N ASN A 18 -13.40 -24.24 -3.48
CA ASN A 18 -11.99 -24.57 -3.72
C ASN A 18 -11.71 -25.20 -5.11
N LEU A 19 -12.55 -26.10 -5.62
CA LEU A 19 -12.38 -26.62 -6.99
C LEU A 19 -12.89 -25.61 -8.04
N GLY A 20 -13.89 -24.80 -7.72
CA GLY A 20 -14.31 -23.69 -8.58
C GLY A 20 -13.20 -22.64 -8.75
N LYS A 21 -12.43 -22.35 -7.69
CA LYS A 21 -11.20 -21.54 -7.76
C LYS A 21 -10.10 -22.19 -8.60
N MET A 22 -10.16 -23.48 -8.93
CA MET A 22 -9.24 -24.13 -9.87
C MET A 22 -9.70 -24.04 -11.35
N ALA A 23 -11.00 -23.83 -11.58
CA ALA A 23 -11.60 -23.79 -12.92
C ALA A 23 -11.99 -22.37 -13.40
N ALA A 24 -11.78 -21.33 -12.57
CA ALA A 24 -12.27 -19.98 -12.80
C ALA A 24 -11.74 -19.34 -14.11
N GLY A 25 -12.51 -19.52 -15.19
CA GLY A 25 -12.48 -18.68 -16.39
C GLY A 25 -11.34 -18.91 -17.39
N GLN A 26 -10.60 -20.02 -17.31
CA GLN A 26 -9.50 -20.32 -18.24
C GLN A 26 -9.65 -21.73 -18.86
N PRO A 27 -9.47 -21.90 -20.17
CA PRO A 27 -9.67 -23.18 -20.86
C PRO A 27 -8.61 -24.24 -20.52
N SER A 28 -7.47 -23.86 -19.90
CA SER A 28 -6.48 -24.83 -19.41
C SER A 28 -5.77 -24.35 -18.14
N TYR A 29 -5.66 -25.22 -17.14
CA TYR A 29 -4.96 -24.95 -15.88
C TYR A 29 -3.47 -24.67 -16.10
N LEU A 30 -2.79 -25.48 -16.92
CA LEU A 30 -1.35 -25.30 -17.19
C LEU A 30 -1.04 -23.99 -17.94
N GLY A 31 -1.90 -23.59 -18.87
CA GLY A 31 -1.79 -22.30 -19.53
C GLY A 31 -1.94 -21.14 -18.54
N ALA A 32 -2.93 -21.22 -17.65
CA ALA A 32 -3.13 -20.23 -16.59
C ALA A 32 -1.98 -20.22 -15.56
N LEU A 33 -1.41 -21.38 -15.23
CA LEU A 33 -0.29 -21.53 -14.31
C LEU A 33 0.99 -20.91 -14.87
N LEU A 34 1.36 -21.21 -16.12
CA LEU A 34 2.62 -20.76 -16.70
C LEU A 34 2.55 -19.35 -17.29
N TRP A 35 1.42 -18.98 -17.90
CA TRP A 35 1.29 -17.77 -18.73
C TRP A 35 0.08 -16.90 -18.41
N GLY A 36 -0.71 -17.28 -17.39
CA GLY A 36 -1.85 -16.48 -16.94
C GLY A 36 -1.44 -15.16 -16.26
N ARG A 37 -2.42 -14.28 -16.04
CA ARG A 37 -2.20 -13.00 -15.33
C ARG A 37 -1.62 -13.20 -13.92
N THR A 38 -1.99 -14.28 -13.25
CA THR A 38 -1.50 -14.71 -11.94
C THR A 38 -0.68 -16.00 -12.09
N SER A 39 0.42 -15.93 -12.85
CA SER A 39 1.30 -17.07 -13.16
C SER A 39 2.21 -17.47 -11.98
N ILE A 40 2.81 -18.66 -12.10
CA ILE A 40 3.86 -19.15 -11.20
C ILE A 40 5.07 -18.21 -11.14
N TRP A 41 5.37 -17.52 -12.24
CA TRP A 41 6.45 -16.53 -12.30
C TRP A 41 6.13 -15.28 -11.49
N GLY A 42 4.88 -14.81 -11.56
CA GLY A 42 4.40 -13.72 -10.72
C GLY A 42 4.44 -14.09 -9.22
N LEU A 43 4.07 -15.33 -8.89
CA LEU A 43 4.21 -15.84 -7.53
C LEU A 43 5.68 -15.91 -7.10
N ALA A 44 6.58 -16.43 -7.94
CA ALA A 44 8.01 -16.52 -7.65
C ALA A 44 8.65 -15.13 -7.45
N LEU A 45 8.26 -14.15 -8.26
CA LEU A 45 8.67 -12.76 -8.07
C LEU A 45 8.17 -12.19 -6.72
N GLY A 46 7.06 -12.71 -6.21
CA GLY A 46 6.51 -12.40 -4.89
C GLY A 46 7.51 -12.58 -3.74
N TRP A 47 8.46 -13.52 -3.82
CA TRP A 47 9.52 -13.65 -2.82
C TRP A 47 10.31 -12.35 -2.65
N PHE A 48 10.69 -11.74 -3.77
CA PHE A 48 11.49 -10.52 -3.80
C PHE A 48 10.66 -9.29 -3.46
N LEU A 49 9.41 -9.23 -3.93
CA LEU A 49 8.49 -8.14 -3.57
C LEU A 49 8.22 -8.10 -2.06
N ASN A 50 8.02 -9.26 -1.44
CA ASN A 50 7.82 -9.36 0.01
C ASN A 50 9.10 -9.05 0.81
N ALA A 51 10.28 -9.39 0.27
CA ALA A 51 11.56 -8.99 0.87
C ALA A 51 11.83 -7.49 0.75
N GLY A 52 11.15 -6.79 -0.18
CA GLY A 52 11.25 -5.35 -0.37
C GLY A 52 12.68 -4.90 -0.62
N LEU A 53 13.19 -4.00 0.21
CA LEU A 53 14.57 -3.49 0.12
C LEU A 53 15.65 -4.58 0.33
N LEU A 54 15.28 -5.75 0.89
CA LEU A 54 16.17 -6.90 1.07
C LEU A 54 16.11 -7.92 -0.07
N ALA A 55 15.46 -7.60 -1.20
CA ALA A 55 15.36 -8.47 -2.36
C ALA A 55 16.73 -8.93 -2.90
N PHE A 56 17.74 -8.06 -2.94
CA PHE A 56 19.07 -8.41 -3.44
C PHE A 56 19.86 -9.33 -2.50
N PRO A 57 19.90 -9.08 -1.17
CA PRO A 57 20.40 -10.05 -0.21
C PRO A 57 19.68 -11.41 -0.29
N LEU A 58 18.36 -11.42 -0.50
CA LEU A 58 17.62 -12.66 -0.72
C LEU A 58 18.07 -13.38 -2.00
N ALA A 59 18.20 -12.67 -3.12
CA ALA A 59 18.69 -13.25 -4.37
C ALA A 59 20.09 -13.85 -4.21
N GLY A 60 20.99 -13.13 -3.53
CA GLY A 60 22.32 -13.63 -3.19
C GLY A 60 22.28 -14.92 -2.36
N THR A 61 21.37 -14.99 -1.39
CA THR A 61 21.16 -16.17 -0.55
C THR A 61 20.67 -17.36 -1.38
N MET A 62 19.70 -17.17 -2.27
CA MET A 62 19.19 -18.23 -3.15
C MET A 62 20.28 -18.75 -4.11
N ILE A 63 21.04 -17.85 -4.74
CA ILE A 63 22.14 -18.22 -5.65
C ILE A 63 23.20 -19.01 -4.88
N ARG A 64 23.57 -18.56 -3.69
CA ARG A 64 24.60 -19.21 -2.88
C ARG A 64 24.15 -20.55 -2.35
N ALA A 65 22.91 -20.66 -1.87
CA ALA A 65 22.30 -21.92 -1.46
C ALA A 65 22.31 -22.93 -2.61
N TRP A 66 22.00 -22.51 -3.84
CA TRP A 66 22.05 -23.37 -5.01
C TRP A 66 23.47 -23.86 -5.34
N GLN A 67 24.45 -22.96 -5.31
CA GLN A 67 25.86 -23.27 -5.57
C GLN A 67 26.43 -24.27 -4.55
N HIS A 68 26.05 -24.13 -3.27
CA HIS A 68 26.55 -24.94 -2.17
C HIS A 68 25.54 -25.97 -1.63
N ARG A 69 24.54 -26.35 -2.41
CA ARG A 69 23.45 -27.25 -1.98
C ARG A 69 23.92 -28.62 -1.49
N GLN A 70 25.05 -29.10 -1.99
CA GLN A 70 25.63 -30.38 -1.58
C GLN A 70 26.23 -30.34 -0.17
N THR A 71 26.60 -29.15 0.31
CA THR A 71 27.21 -28.91 1.62
C THR A 71 26.25 -28.22 2.59
N ALA A 72 24.98 -28.07 2.21
CA ALA A 72 23.96 -27.46 3.07
C ALA A 72 23.69 -28.37 4.28
N THR A 73 23.47 -27.76 5.45
CA THR A 73 23.10 -28.52 6.65
C THR A 73 21.68 -29.06 6.53
N GLU A 74 21.31 -30.03 7.37
CA GLU A 74 19.94 -30.57 7.35
C GLU A 74 18.91 -29.49 7.72
N GLU A 75 19.23 -28.59 8.64
CA GLU A 75 18.37 -27.48 9.03
C GLU A 75 18.14 -26.52 7.85
N GLU A 76 19.19 -26.17 7.10
CA GLU A 76 19.07 -25.34 5.90
C GLU A 76 18.19 -26.02 4.84
N LYS A 77 18.35 -27.34 4.64
CA LYS A 77 17.52 -28.11 3.69
C LYS A 77 16.05 -28.11 4.10
N LEU A 78 15.75 -28.31 5.40
CA LEU A 78 14.38 -28.29 5.91
C LEU A 78 13.72 -26.93 5.73
N LEU A 79 14.45 -25.82 5.94
CA LEU A 79 13.93 -24.47 5.72
C LEU A 79 13.66 -24.19 4.24
N TRP A 80 14.54 -24.62 3.34
CA TRP A 80 14.30 -24.53 1.89
C TRP A 80 13.13 -25.42 1.44
N LEU A 81 13.01 -26.62 2.00
CA LEU A 81 11.91 -27.52 1.73
C LEU A 81 10.59 -26.92 2.20
N TRP A 82 10.55 -26.31 3.38
CA TRP A 82 9.39 -25.58 3.88
C TRP A 82 8.97 -24.47 2.90
N ALA A 83 9.90 -23.61 2.51
CA ALA A 83 9.64 -22.54 1.55
C ALA A 83 9.14 -23.09 0.19
N LEU A 84 9.71 -24.20 -0.28
CA LEU A 84 9.30 -24.86 -1.51
C LEU A 84 7.91 -25.48 -1.41
N VAL A 85 7.59 -26.15 -0.30
CA VAL A 85 6.27 -26.75 -0.08
C VAL A 85 5.19 -25.67 -0.05
N ILE A 86 5.41 -24.60 0.71
CA ILE A 86 4.50 -23.44 0.74
C ILE A 86 4.31 -22.87 -0.67
N PHE A 87 5.40 -22.67 -1.42
CA PHE A 87 5.33 -22.21 -2.80
C PHE A 87 4.49 -23.12 -3.70
N LEU A 88 4.70 -24.44 -3.63
CA LEU A 88 3.99 -25.42 -4.44
C LEU A 88 2.51 -25.51 -4.08
N VAL A 89 2.16 -25.48 -2.78
CA VAL A 89 0.76 -25.46 -2.32
C VAL A 89 0.05 -24.23 -2.89
N PHE A 90 0.68 -23.06 -2.82
CA PHE A 90 0.11 -21.83 -3.38
C PHE A 90 0.22 -21.71 -4.92
N CYS A 91 0.85 -22.67 -5.59
CA CYS A 91 0.72 -22.82 -7.05
C CYS A 91 -0.61 -23.46 -7.46
N LEU A 92 -1.29 -24.21 -6.56
CA LEU A 92 -2.52 -24.95 -6.88
C LEU A 92 -3.73 -24.06 -7.22
N PRO A 93 -4.02 -22.95 -6.49
CA PRO A 93 -5.14 -22.08 -6.84
C PRO A 93 -4.89 -21.33 -8.15
N THR A 94 -5.92 -21.06 -8.97
CA THR A 94 -5.74 -20.22 -10.18
C THR A 94 -5.49 -18.75 -9.85
N GLN A 95 -6.06 -18.27 -8.75
CA GLN A 95 -5.81 -16.94 -8.21
C GLN A 95 -4.63 -16.97 -7.25
N ARG A 96 -3.47 -16.51 -7.73
CA ARG A 96 -2.21 -16.51 -6.99
C ARG A 96 -1.83 -15.09 -6.60
N SER A 97 -1.44 -14.90 -5.34
CA SER A 97 -0.94 -13.63 -4.82
C SER A 97 0.40 -13.86 -4.15
N GLY A 98 1.36 -12.96 -4.38
CA GLY A 98 2.64 -12.99 -3.68
C GLY A 98 2.50 -12.94 -2.16
N ARG A 99 1.38 -12.40 -1.64
CA ARG A 99 1.09 -12.33 -0.19
C ARG A 99 1.04 -13.70 0.49
N TYR A 100 0.70 -14.76 -0.25
CA TYR A 100 0.67 -16.10 0.31
C TYR A 100 2.05 -16.60 0.76
N LEU A 101 3.12 -16.06 0.17
CA LEU A 101 4.49 -16.42 0.54
C LEU A 101 4.96 -15.77 1.85
N LEU A 102 4.16 -14.88 2.45
CA LEU A 102 4.49 -14.26 3.74
C LEU A 102 4.65 -15.31 4.86
N GLU A 103 3.91 -16.42 4.79
CA GLU A 103 3.99 -17.52 5.76
C GLU A 103 5.38 -18.18 5.79
N ALA A 104 6.10 -18.15 4.67
CA ALA A 104 7.44 -18.72 4.56
C ALA A 104 8.57 -17.69 4.75
N MET A 105 8.27 -16.40 4.82
CA MET A 105 9.27 -15.34 5.04
C MET A 105 10.10 -15.53 6.32
N PRO A 106 9.56 -16.02 7.44
CA PRO A 106 10.38 -16.29 8.62
C PRO A 106 11.50 -17.31 8.35
N ALA A 107 11.21 -18.39 7.60
CA ALA A 107 12.21 -19.38 7.22
C ALA A 107 13.27 -18.78 6.29
N ILE A 108 12.84 -17.96 5.33
CA ILE A 108 13.74 -17.22 4.42
C ILE A 108 14.63 -16.25 5.20
N ALA A 109 14.10 -15.53 6.18
CA ALA A 109 14.88 -14.61 7.01
C ALA A 109 15.98 -15.34 7.80
N VAL A 110 15.68 -16.52 8.35
CA VAL A 110 16.68 -17.38 9.02
C VAL A 110 17.76 -17.81 8.03
N LEU A 111 17.38 -18.28 6.83
CA LEU A 111 18.34 -18.67 5.78
C LEU A 111 19.25 -17.51 5.37
N MET A 112 18.70 -16.31 5.21
CA MET A 112 19.48 -15.10 4.94
C MET A 112 20.44 -14.78 6.08
N ALA A 113 20.01 -14.91 7.33
CA ALA A 113 20.85 -14.68 8.50
C ALA A 113 22.00 -15.69 8.63
N LEU A 114 21.79 -16.96 8.26
CA LEU A 114 22.86 -17.97 8.26
C LEU A 114 23.91 -17.70 7.17
N GLN A 115 23.47 -17.16 6.02
CA GLN A 115 24.33 -16.94 4.86
C GLN A 115 24.84 -15.50 4.71
N TRP A 116 24.55 -14.62 5.65
CA TRP A 116 24.83 -13.19 5.51
C TRP A 116 26.33 -12.85 5.28
N HIS A 117 27.26 -13.41 6.06
CA HIS A 117 28.71 -13.15 5.89
C HIS A 117 29.29 -13.61 4.55
N ARG A 118 28.50 -14.39 3.83
CA ARG A 118 28.88 -15.13 2.65
C ARG A 118 28.33 -14.47 1.37
N LEU A 119 27.53 -13.40 1.47
CA LEU A 119 27.01 -12.73 0.28
C LEU A 119 28.01 -11.75 -0.34
N LEU A 120 27.83 -11.47 -1.63
CA LEU A 120 28.58 -10.44 -2.34
C LEU A 120 28.28 -9.06 -1.71
N PRO A 121 29.28 -8.20 -1.49
CA PRO A 121 29.07 -6.86 -0.94
C PRO A 121 28.03 -6.03 -1.71
N MET A 122 27.96 -6.21 -3.03
CA MET A 122 26.99 -5.54 -3.90
C MET A 122 25.54 -5.76 -3.47
N ALA A 123 25.19 -6.95 -2.96
CA ALA A 123 23.84 -7.24 -2.50
C ALA A 123 23.42 -6.34 -1.32
N TYR A 124 24.36 -6.00 -0.45
CA TYR A 124 24.13 -5.09 0.67
C TYR A 124 24.15 -3.62 0.24
N GLN A 125 25.06 -3.27 -0.66
CA GLN A 125 25.16 -1.91 -1.20
C GLN A 125 23.87 -1.48 -1.89
N THR A 126 23.25 -2.35 -2.69
CA THR A 126 21.97 -2.04 -3.35
C THR A 126 20.85 -1.79 -2.33
N THR A 127 20.77 -2.57 -1.25
CA THR A 127 19.82 -2.31 -0.16
C THR A 127 20.07 -0.98 0.52
N LEU A 128 21.33 -0.65 0.86
CA LEU A 128 21.65 0.62 1.52
C LEU A 128 21.35 1.81 0.61
N ILE A 129 21.76 1.75 -0.66
CA ILE A 129 21.49 2.80 -1.65
C ILE A 129 19.98 2.96 -1.85
N GLY A 130 19.24 1.85 -2.01
CA GLY A 130 17.78 1.87 -2.14
C GLY A 130 17.10 2.45 -0.90
N SER A 131 17.55 2.08 0.31
CA SER A 131 17.02 2.61 1.57
C SER A 131 17.27 4.12 1.69
N GLY A 132 18.48 4.57 1.34
CA GLY A 132 18.82 6.00 1.30
C GLY A 132 18.00 6.76 0.26
N ALA A 133 17.76 6.19 -0.92
CA ALA A 133 16.92 6.79 -1.95
C ALA A 133 15.45 6.93 -1.49
N VAL A 134 14.89 5.91 -0.83
CA VAL A 134 13.56 6.00 -0.22
C VAL A 134 13.53 7.08 0.86
N ALA A 135 14.53 7.14 1.74
CA ALA A 135 14.60 8.16 2.79
C ALA A 135 14.72 9.59 2.22
N LEU A 136 15.49 9.78 1.14
CA LEU A 136 15.57 11.07 0.43
C LEU A 136 14.25 11.46 -0.20
N LEU A 137 13.56 10.50 -0.84
CA LEU A 137 12.24 10.73 -1.41
C LEU A 137 11.24 11.15 -0.32
N VAL A 138 11.21 10.45 0.81
CA VAL A 138 10.37 10.80 1.95
C VAL A 138 10.71 12.19 2.50
N ALA A 139 12.00 12.51 2.69
CA ALA A 139 12.43 13.83 3.16
C ALA A 139 11.94 14.94 2.22
N TRP A 140 12.07 14.73 0.91
CA TRP A 140 11.62 15.67 -0.12
C TRP A 140 10.10 15.83 -0.11
N LEU A 141 9.33 14.74 -0.07
CA LEU A 141 7.87 14.77 0.03
C LEU A 141 7.39 15.47 1.30
N SER A 142 8.09 15.26 2.41
CA SER A 142 7.78 15.86 3.71
C SER A 142 7.97 17.38 3.68
N PHE A 143 9.06 17.85 3.08
CA PHE A 143 9.29 19.28 2.85
C PHE A 143 8.25 19.88 1.89
N LEU A 144 7.92 19.15 0.83
CA LEU A 144 6.93 19.55 -0.16
C LEU A 144 5.54 19.72 0.46
N LEU A 145 5.14 18.80 1.34
CA LEU A 145 3.88 18.87 2.08
C LEU A 145 3.84 20.10 3.00
N LEU A 146 4.87 20.31 3.83
CA LEU A 146 4.94 21.47 4.73
C LEU A 146 4.85 22.80 3.98
N ARG A 147 5.54 22.90 2.84
CA ARG A 147 5.53 24.11 2.00
C ARG A 147 4.14 24.41 1.43
N GLN A 148 3.36 23.40 1.07
CA GLN A 148 2.04 23.59 0.48
C GLN A 148 0.93 23.77 1.50
N ALA A 149 1.00 23.02 2.60
CA ALA A 149 -0.08 22.95 3.56
C ALA A 149 -0.10 24.16 4.53
N GLY A 150 1.00 24.93 4.59
CA GLY A 150 1.07 26.19 5.34
C GLY A 150 1.09 26.04 6.87
N GLY A 151 1.49 24.87 7.39
CA GLY A 151 1.50 24.57 8.82
C GLY A 151 2.33 23.33 9.15
N ASN A 152 2.40 22.93 10.42
CA ASN A 152 3.13 21.73 10.83
C ASN A 152 2.20 20.50 10.84
N PHE A 153 2.25 19.73 9.75
CA PHE A 153 1.46 18.49 9.58
C PHE A 153 2.23 17.24 10.03
N LEU A 154 3.53 17.39 10.26
CA LEU A 154 4.42 16.28 10.61
C LEU A 154 4.89 16.44 12.06
N PRO A 155 4.74 15.41 12.90
CA PRO A 155 5.28 15.45 14.25
C PRO A 155 6.80 15.63 14.26
N TRP A 156 7.37 16.22 15.32
CA TRP A 156 8.82 16.48 15.39
C TRP A 156 9.68 15.20 15.30
N TRP A 157 9.17 14.06 15.80
CA TRP A 157 9.88 12.78 15.80
C TRP A 157 10.05 12.20 14.40
N HIS A 158 9.20 12.60 13.43
CA HIS A 158 9.33 12.21 12.03
C HIS A 158 10.71 12.58 11.47
N TRP A 159 11.19 13.79 11.77
CA TRP A 159 12.49 14.26 11.32
C TRP A 159 13.64 13.47 11.92
N GLY A 160 13.51 13.02 13.18
CA GLY A 160 14.49 12.11 13.79
C GLY A 160 14.58 10.78 13.04
N ILE A 161 13.44 10.21 12.64
CA ILE A 161 13.38 8.97 11.84
C ILE A 161 14.00 9.19 10.46
N VAL A 162 13.64 10.27 9.76
CA VAL A 162 14.19 10.60 8.43
C VAL A 162 15.70 10.78 8.49
N LEU A 163 16.22 11.53 9.49
CA LEU A 163 17.66 11.70 9.68
C LEU A 163 18.36 10.37 9.96
N GLY A 164 17.77 9.50 10.79
CA GLY A 164 18.28 8.14 11.00
C GLY A 164 18.28 7.30 9.73
N ALA A 165 17.19 7.35 8.95
CA ALA A 165 17.04 6.63 7.69
C ALA A 165 18.02 7.08 6.60
N LEU A 166 18.52 8.32 6.67
CA LEU A 166 19.60 8.83 5.83
C LEU A 166 20.99 8.49 6.38
N ALA A 167 21.20 8.63 7.69
CA ALA A 167 22.49 8.43 8.32
C ALA A 167 22.94 6.95 8.31
N VAL A 168 22.03 6.01 8.57
CA VAL A 168 22.38 4.57 8.67
C VAL A 168 22.92 4.02 7.33
N PRO A 169 22.30 4.28 6.16
CA PRO A 169 22.90 3.94 4.87
C PRO A 169 24.29 4.52 4.65
N LEU A 170 24.48 5.80 4.95
CA LEU A 170 25.77 6.49 4.77
C LEU A 170 26.87 5.86 5.63
N LEU A 171 26.56 5.58 6.91
CA LEU A 171 27.47 4.88 7.82
C LEU A 171 27.77 3.45 7.36
N GLY A 172 26.76 2.75 6.83
CA GLY A 172 26.89 1.39 6.31
C GLY A 172 27.87 1.29 5.14
N LEU A 173 27.93 2.31 4.29
CA LEU A 173 28.79 2.31 3.09
C LEU A 173 30.28 2.60 3.40
N CYS A 174 30.65 2.98 4.63
CA CYS A 174 32.02 3.32 4.98
C CYS A 174 32.99 2.14 5.00
N ASP A 175 32.56 0.97 5.50
CA ASP A 175 33.40 -0.23 5.54
C ASP A 175 32.58 -1.51 5.44
N ARG A 176 33.26 -2.64 5.17
CA ARG A 176 32.60 -3.93 4.92
C ARG A 176 31.89 -4.50 6.14
N ARG A 177 32.33 -4.18 7.36
CA ARG A 177 31.68 -4.68 8.59
C ARG A 177 30.36 -3.94 8.82
N ARG A 178 30.38 -2.62 8.67
CA ARG A 178 29.20 -1.75 8.75
C ARG A 178 28.22 -2.00 7.63
N LEU A 179 28.70 -2.34 6.43
CA LEU A 179 27.86 -2.67 5.29
C LEU A 179 26.80 -3.69 5.65
N VAL A 180 27.22 -4.81 6.24
CA VAL A 180 26.32 -5.89 6.61
C VAL A 180 25.47 -5.50 7.84
N ALA A 181 26.10 -4.94 8.87
CA ALA A 181 25.41 -4.57 10.12
C ALA A 181 24.33 -3.51 9.94
N CYS A 182 24.52 -2.56 9.01
CA CYS A 182 23.59 -1.48 8.75
C CYS A 182 22.50 -1.82 7.72
N THR A 183 22.59 -2.93 7.00
CA THR A 183 21.64 -3.28 5.92
C THR A 183 20.20 -3.39 6.44
N VAL A 184 19.96 -4.22 7.46
CA VAL A 184 18.61 -4.43 8.01
C VAL A 184 18.11 -3.17 8.73
N PRO A 185 18.90 -2.50 9.60
CA PRO A 185 18.49 -1.23 10.19
C PRO A 185 18.16 -0.14 9.17
N ALA A 186 18.91 -0.05 8.06
CA ALA A 186 18.62 0.91 6.98
C ALA A 186 17.27 0.62 6.31
N ALA A 187 17.01 -0.63 5.94
CA ALA A 187 15.76 -1.03 5.32
C ALA A 187 14.56 -0.75 6.26
N LEU A 188 14.70 -1.09 7.54
CA LEU A 188 13.68 -0.81 8.54
C LEU A 188 13.46 0.70 8.73
N ALA A 189 14.54 1.49 8.86
CA ALA A 189 14.45 2.93 9.02
C ALA A 189 13.80 3.61 7.80
N ALA A 190 14.05 3.12 6.58
CA ALA A 190 13.38 3.59 5.38
C ALA A 190 11.87 3.27 5.38
N LEU A 191 11.47 2.08 5.83
CA LEU A 191 10.03 1.76 5.98
C LEU A 191 9.38 2.59 7.09
N LEU A 192 10.08 2.80 8.20
CA LEU A 192 9.62 3.68 9.28
C LEU A 192 9.51 5.14 8.82
N SER A 193 10.39 5.61 7.94
CA SER A 193 10.29 6.98 7.41
C SER A 193 9.03 7.12 6.55
N VAL A 194 8.73 6.14 5.70
CA VAL A 194 7.45 6.10 4.95
C VAL A 194 6.26 6.08 5.90
N ALA A 195 6.24 5.19 6.89
CA ALA A 195 5.15 5.11 7.86
C ALA A 195 4.97 6.42 8.63
N SER A 196 6.08 7.04 9.06
CA SER A 196 6.05 8.33 9.77
C SER A 196 5.50 9.46 8.91
N PHE A 197 5.80 9.47 7.60
CA PHE A 197 5.25 10.46 6.68
C PHE A 197 3.74 10.29 6.51
N LEU A 198 3.26 9.04 6.41
CA LEU A 198 1.84 8.74 6.25
C LEU A 198 1.01 9.21 7.46
N THR A 199 1.59 9.34 8.65
CA THR A 199 0.88 9.89 9.82
C THR A 199 0.38 11.33 9.63
N ALA A 200 0.92 12.08 8.65
CA ALA A 200 0.39 13.39 8.30
C ALA A 200 -1.09 13.32 7.84
N PHE A 201 -1.52 12.17 7.33
CA PHE A 201 -2.88 11.91 6.85
C PHE A 201 -3.73 11.14 7.87
N ASP A 202 -3.25 11.02 9.11
CA ASP A 202 -4.05 10.52 10.23
C ASP A 202 -4.73 11.69 10.97
N ALA A 203 -5.49 11.40 12.02
CA ALA A 203 -6.06 12.42 12.88
C ALA A 203 -4.99 13.33 13.50
N PRO A 204 -5.23 14.66 13.64
CA PRO A 204 -6.50 15.35 13.37
C PRO A 204 -6.71 15.84 11.92
N GLN A 205 -5.68 15.91 11.07
CA GLN A 205 -5.79 16.56 9.76
C GLN A 205 -6.35 15.65 8.67
N GLY A 206 -6.21 14.34 8.83
CA GLY A 206 -6.75 13.32 7.92
C GLY A 206 -8.19 12.90 8.18
N ILE A 207 -8.83 13.45 9.22
CA ILE A 207 -10.23 13.17 9.56
C ILE A 207 -11.05 14.46 9.58
N TYR A 208 -12.37 14.33 9.45
CA TYR A 208 -13.28 15.44 9.67
C TYR A 208 -13.36 15.81 11.15
N SER A 209 -13.56 17.09 11.45
CA SER A 209 -13.74 17.55 12.83
C SER A 209 -15.05 17.01 13.42
N ALA A 210 -15.14 16.97 14.75
CA ALA A 210 -16.37 16.56 15.43
C ALA A 210 -17.59 17.42 15.04
N GLU A 211 -17.35 18.71 14.77
CA GLU A 211 -18.39 19.64 14.29
C GLU A 211 -18.87 19.28 12.89
N THR A 212 -17.94 18.98 11.96
CA THR A 212 -18.28 18.55 10.60
C THR A 212 -19.01 17.20 10.61
N ILE A 213 -18.59 16.25 11.45
CA ILE A 213 -19.26 14.96 11.61
C ILE A 213 -20.69 15.16 12.12
N ALA A 214 -20.87 15.99 13.15
CA ALA A 214 -22.19 16.32 13.69
C ALA A 214 -23.08 17.01 12.65
N ALA A 215 -22.52 17.91 11.82
CA ALA A 215 -23.23 18.59 10.75
C ALA A 215 -23.63 17.66 9.59
N ALA A 216 -22.93 16.55 9.39
CA ALA A 216 -23.22 15.54 8.38
C ALA A 216 -24.17 14.43 8.88
N ALA A 217 -24.37 14.32 10.18
CA ALA A 217 -25.21 13.29 10.77
C ALA A 217 -26.67 13.36 10.25
N ASN A 218 -27.23 12.20 9.89
CA ASN A 218 -28.56 12.04 9.29
C ASN A 218 -28.78 12.76 7.95
N ARG A 219 -27.73 13.30 7.32
CA ARG A 219 -27.79 13.90 5.98
C ARG A 219 -27.23 12.96 4.93
N VAL A 220 -27.67 13.14 3.69
CA VAL A 220 -27.12 12.43 2.53
C VAL A 220 -25.80 13.09 2.13
N VAL A 221 -24.73 12.30 2.02
CA VAL A 221 -23.42 12.78 1.55
C VAL A 221 -23.08 12.08 0.24
N TRP A 222 -22.98 12.87 -0.82
CA TRP A 222 -22.59 12.42 -2.14
C TRP A 222 -21.07 12.38 -2.28
N VAL A 223 -20.53 11.19 -2.55
CA VAL A 223 -19.09 10.92 -2.62
C VAL A 223 -18.74 10.47 -4.03
N PRO A 224 -17.64 10.97 -4.64
CA PRO A 224 -17.10 10.44 -5.90
C PRO A 224 -16.82 8.93 -5.81
N GLN A 225 -17.74 8.09 -6.30
CA GLN A 225 -17.59 6.64 -6.23
C GLN A 225 -16.82 6.12 -7.43
N THR A 226 -15.55 5.78 -7.19
CA THR A 226 -14.72 5.07 -8.18
C THR A 226 -14.68 3.55 -7.94
N PHE A 227 -14.99 3.11 -6.72
CA PHE A 227 -15.03 1.70 -6.29
C PHE A 227 -15.82 1.57 -4.97
N ARG A 228 -16.46 0.42 -4.70
CA ARG A 228 -17.28 0.22 -3.48
C ARG A 228 -16.53 0.52 -2.17
N ALA A 229 -15.23 0.17 -2.09
CA ALA A 229 -14.41 0.42 -0.90
C ALA A 229 -14.21 1.91 -0.58
N ALA A 230 -14.31 2.82 -1.55
CA ALA A 230 -14.19 4.26 -1.29
C ALA A 230 -15.40 4.77 -0.48
N ALA A 231 -16.60 4.22 -0.72
CA ALA A 231 -17.78 4.57 0.06
C ALA A 231 -17.73 4.03 1.49
N GLU A 232 -17.09 2.87 1.70
CA GLU A 232 -16.88 2.30 3.04
C GLU A 232 -15.94 3.15 3.90
N ILE A 233 -14.89 3.72 3.32
CA ILE A 233 -13.99 4.65 4.02
C ILE A 233 -14.78 5.88 4.49
N GLU A 234 -15.62 6.47 3.62
CA GLU A 234 -16.43 7.63 4.00
C GLU A 234 -17.47 7.31 5.07
N HIS A 235 -18.03 6.09 5.09
CA HIS A 235 -18.89 5.64 6.19
C HIS A 235 -18.15 5.60 7.53
N LEU A 236 -16.85 5.30 7.54
CA LEU A 236 -16.03 5.31 8.75
C LEU A 236 -15.66 6.74 9.18
N LEU A 237 -15.46 7.64 8.22
CA LEU A 237 -15.07 9.03 8.48
C LEU A 237 -16.23 9.94 8.88
N LEU A 238 -17.44 9.65 8.39
CA LEU A 238 -18.66 10.41 8.67
C LEU A 238 -19.72 9.49 9.31
N PRO A 239 -19.49 9.04 10.56
CA PRO A 239 -20.43 8.16 11.24
C PRO A 239 -21.79 8.84 11.40
N GLY A 240 -22.86 8.12 11.01
CA GLY A 240 -24.23 8.61 11.06
C GLY A 240 -24.69 9.39 9.82
N ALA A 241 -23.81 9.65 8.84
CA ALA A 241 -24.20 10.16 7.54
C ALA A 241 -24.70 9.04 6.61
N ILE A 242 -25.60 9.39 5.68
CA ILE A 242 -26.10 8.48 4.64
C ILE A 242 -25.24 8.67 3.38
N ILE A 243 -24.22 7.83 3.21
CA ILE A 243 -23.30 7.96 2.07
C ILE A 243 -23.94 7.44 0.78
N ARG A 244 -23.85 8.24 -0.29
CA ARG A 244 -24.26 7.88 -1.65
C ARG A 244 -23.14 8.12 -2.65
N GLY A 245 -23.10 7.29 -3.69
CA GLY A 245 -22.10 7.38 -4.73
C GLY A 245 -22.47 8.24 -5.91
N LEU A 246 -21.51 9.04 -6.37
CA LEU A 246 -21.52 9.64 -7.70
C LEU A 246 -20.85 8.68 -8.69
N ALA A 247 -21.45 8.47 -9.86
CA ALA A 247 -20.87 7.59 -10.87
C ALA A 247 -19.53 8.16 -11.39
N VAL A 248 -18.67 7.28 -11.90
CA VAL A 248 -17.37 7.67 -12.46
C VAL A 248 -17.57 8.70 -13.58
N GLY A 249 -16.95 9.88 -13.42
CA GLY A 249 -17.08 11.00 -14.36
C GLY A 249 -18.20 11.99 -14.04
N GLN A 250 -19.06 11.70 -13.06
CA GLN A 250 -20.01 12.67 -12.52
C GLN A 250 -19.34 13.48 -11.41
N GLN A 251 -19.25 14.79 -11.60
CA GLN A 251 -18.76 15.74 -10.59
C GLN A 251 -19.87 16.23 -9.66
N GLN A 252 -21.14 16.07 -10.07
CA GLN A 252 -22.31 16.51 -9.33
C GLN A 252 -23.43 15.46 -9.42
N PRO A 253 -24.25 15.30 -8.36
CA PRO A 253 -25.44 14.48 -8.41
C PRO A 253 -26.49 15.08 -9.36
N THR A 254 -27.31 14.23 -9.99
CA THR A 254 -28.38 14.68 -10.89
C THR A 254 -29.45 15.43 -10.10
N ALA A 255 -29.87 16.61 -10.57
CA ALA A 255 -30.77 17.53 -9.84
C ALA A 255 -32.05 16.87 -9.29
N ASP A 256 -32.59 15.88 -9.98
CA ASP A 256 -33.82 15.17 -9.58
C ASP A 256 -33.65 14.27 -8.33
N ALA A 257 -32.40 13.98 -7.94
CA ALA A 257 -32.07 13.06 -6.84
C ALA A 257 -31.55 13.76 -5.57
N VAL A 258 -31.42 15.08 -5.60
CA VAL A 258 -30.73 15.88 -4.56
C VAL A 258 -31.74 16.52 -3.61
N GLY A 259 -31.61 16.23 -2.31
CA GLY A 259 -32.31 16.96 -1.25
C GLY A 259 -31.69 18.33 -0.99
N GLN A 260 -32.48 19.30 -0.51
CA GLN A 260 -32.01 20.66 -0.19
C GLN A 260 -30.91 20.70 0.89
N GLU A 261 -30.84 19.68 1.74
CA GLU A 261 -29.84 19.56 2.81
C GLU A 261 -28.71 18.57 2.48
N ASP A 262 -28.67 18.06 1.26
CA ASP A 262 -27.64 17.10 0.86
C ASP A 262 -26.27 17.76 0.83
N LEU A 263 -25.26 16.97 1.18
CA LEU A 263 -23.86 17.35 1.18
C LEU A 263 -23.11 16.61 0.07
N VAL A 264 -21.96 17.13 -0.31
CA VAL A 264 -21.10 16.57 -1.34
C VAL A 264 -19.64 16.72 -0.96
N VAL A 265 -18.87 15.66 -1.21
CA VAL A 265 -17.41 15.66 -1.06
C VAL A 265 -16.79 16.13 -2.36
N VAL A 266 -16.01 17.22 -2.26
CA VAL A 266 -15.27 17.78 -3.38
C VAL A 266 -13.79 17.72 -3.09
N ILE A 267 -13.04 17.10 -3.99
CA ILE A 267 -11.58 16.99 -3.91
C ILE A 267 -10.97 18.18 -4.67
N ARG A 268 -10.13 18.95 -3.98
CA ARG A 268 -9.38 20.07 -4.56
C ARG A 268 -7.89 19.93 -4.31
N SER A 269 -7.09 20.70 -5.04
CA SER A 269 -5.66 20.80 -4.75
C SER A 269 -5.46 21.38 -3.35
N LEU A 270 -4.40 20.97 -2.67
CA LEU A 270 -4.07 21.47 -1.34
C LEU A 270 -3.85 22.99 -1.31
N ARG A 271 -3.49 23.60 -2.46
CA ARG A 271 -3.29 25.04 -2.63
C ARG A 271 -4.57 25.83 -2.84
N ASP A 272 -5.65 25.18 -3.25
CA ASP A 272 -6.88 25.88 -3.58
C ASP A 272 -7.48 26.50 -2.30
N PRO A 273 -7.99 27.74 -2.36
CA PRO A 273 -8.61 28.36 -1.20
C PRO A 273 -9.84 27.57 -0.74
N PRO A 274 -10.17 27.63 0.56
CA PRO A 274 -11.37 27.01 1.09
C PRO A 274 -12.61 27.49 0.30
N PRO A 275 -13.49 26.58 -0.15
CA PRO A 275 -14.76 26.98 -0.71
C PRO A 275 -15.59 27.74 0.34
N ALA A 276 -16.32 28.78 -0.06
CA ALA A 276 -17.00 29.69 0.85
C ALA A 276 -18.04 29.02 1.78
N ALA A 277 -18.60 27.88 1.36
CA ALA A 277 -19.62 27.14 2.12
C ALA A 277 -19.08 25.84 2.75
N ALA A 278 -17.76 25.71 2.91
CA ALA A 278 -17.14 24.52 3.49
C ALA A 278 -17.57 24.29 4.94
N LEU A 279 -18.15 23.11 5.21
CA LEU A 279 -18.46 22.65 6.56
C LEU A 279 -17.24 22.06 7.27
N GLY A 280 -16.26 21.58 6.50
CA GLY A 280 -15.04 21.00 7.01
C GLY A 280 -14.14 20.48 5.90
N SER A 281 -12.93 20.08 6.27
CA SER A 281 -11.97 19.48 5.35
C SER A 281 -11.07 18.47 6.00
N ARG A 282 -10.49 17.60 5.17
CA ARG A 282 -9.40 16.69 5.54
C ARG A 282 -8.36 16.66 4.42
N ILE A 283 -7.11 16.36 4.76
CA ILE A 283 -6.06 16.13 3.76
C ILE A 283 -5.99 14.65 3.40
N GLU A 284 -5.70 14.36 2.14
CA GLU A 284 -5.56 13.00 1.64
C GLU A 284 -4.43 12.91 0.60
N LEU A 285 -3.90 11.70 0.43
CA LEU A 285 -3.00 11.36 -0.66
C LEU A 285 -3.83 10.83 -1.84
N ALA A 286 -3.78 11.52 -2.98
CA ALA A 286 -4.53 11.10 -4.15
C ALA A 286 -4.09 9.70 -4.62
N SER A 287 -5.04 8.77 -4.72
CA SER A 287 -4.78 7.35 -5.03
C SER A 287 -4.83 7.02 -6.53
N ARG A 288 -5.43 7.89 -7.36
CA ARG A 288 -5.58 7.67 -8.81
C ARG A 288 -5.12 8.88 -9.60
N HIS A 289 -4.29 8.60 -10.60
CA HIS A 289 -3.80 9.59 -11.55
C HIS A 289 -4.02 9.08 -12.97
N THR A 290 -4.48 9.96 -13.83
CA THR A 290 -4.51 9.72 -15.28
C THR A 290 -3.08 9.63 -15.82
N ALA A 291 -2.88 8.98 -16.97
CA ALA A 291 -1.55 8.92 -17.60
C ALA A 291 -0.94 10.31 -17.80
N ARG A 292 -1.76 11.32 -18.12
CA ARG A 292 -1.34 12.72 -18.24
C ARG A 292 -0.83 13.27 -16.91
N GLN A 293 -1.59 13.07 -15.82
CA GLN A 293 -1.17 13.48 -14.47
C GLN A 293 0.11 12.77 -14.04
N ILE A 294 0.30 11.48 -14.35
CA ILE A 294 1.55 10.77 -14.06
C ILE A 294 2.73 11.42 -14.76
N ILE A 295 2.58 11.77 -16.04
CA ILE A 295 3.62 12.48 -16.81
C ILE A 295 3.88 13.86 -16.21
N GLN A 296 2.85 14.60 -15.79
CA GLN A 296 2.97 15.91 -15.15
C GLN A 296 3.68 15.83 -13.79
N MET A 297 3.37 14.82 -13.00
CA MET A 297 4.06 14.55 -11.73
C MET A 297 5.54 14.23 -11.98
N ALA A 298 5.84 13.41 -13.00
CA ALA A 298 7.21 13.10 -13.39
C ALA A 298 7.97 14.32 -13.95
N SER A 299 7.27 15.30 -14.53
CA SER A 299 7.86 16.55 -15.02
C SER A 299 8.00 17.65 -13.94
N GLY A 300 7.68 17.34 -12.68
CA GLY A 300 7.88 18.24 -11.54
C GLY A 300 6.60 18.86 -10.94
N HIS A 301 5.42 18.61 -11.52
CA HIS A 301 4.13 19.08 -10.99
C HIS A 301 3.53 18.07 -10.00
N LEU A 302 4.38 17.45 -9.18
CA LEU A 302 3.95 16.45 -8.20
C LEU A 302 2.98 17.05 -7.18
N GLU A 303 3.24 18.31 -6.80
CA GLU A 303 2.45 19.06 -5.84
C GLU A 303 0.98 19.26 -6.21
N GLU A 304 0.68 19.40 -7.51
CA GLU A 304 -0.69 19.67 -7.99
C GLU A 304 -1.59 18.43 -7.97
N HIS A 305 -0.99 17.25 -7.86
CA HIS A 305 -1.70 15.99 -8.10
C HIS A 305 -1.53 14.97 -6.98
N LEU A 306 -0.48 15.06 -6.16
CA LEU A 306 -0.22 14.07 -5.11
C LEU A 306 -0.97 14.38 -3.81
N PHE A 307 -0.97 15.64 -3.37
CA PHE A 307 -1.65 16.07 -2.14
C PHE A 307 -2.95 16.77 -2.48
N CYS A 308 -4.05 16.25 -1.95
CA CYS A 308 -5.36 16.85 -2.12
C CYS A 308 -5.99 17.18 -0.77
N ARG A 309 -6.99 18.05 -0.83
CA ARG A 309 -7.86 18.35 0.29
C ARG A 309 -9.29 18.05 -0.11
N GLU A 310 -9.94 17.24 0.70
CA GLU A 310 -11.36 16.96 0.55
C GLU A 310 -12.15 17.96 1.37
N TRP A 311 -13.20 18.50 0.75
CA TRP A 311 -14.09 19.48 1.34
C TRP A 311 -15.51 18.91 1.39
N LEU A 312 -16.16 19.06 2.54
CA LEU A 312 -17.58 18.76 2.69
C LEU A 312 -18.40 20.04 2.49
N LEU A 313 -19.28 20.04 1.50
CA LEU A 313 -20.04 21.21 1.07
C LEU A 313 -21.53 20.89 0.95
N PRO A 314 -22.44 21.85 1.17
CA PRO A 314 -23.83 21.72 0.76
C PRO A 314 -23.95 21.68 -0.77
N VAL A 315 -24.74 20.76 -1.32
CA VAL A 315 -24.90 20.61 -2.78
C VAL A 315 -25.43 21.89 -3.43
N ALA A 316 -26.29 22.64 -2.74
CA ALA A 316 -26.82 23.92 -3.20
C ALA A 316 -25.74 24.94 -3.59
N THR A 317 -24.54 24.84 -3.01
CA THR A 317 -23.44 25.79 -3.24
C THR A 317 -22.64 25.48 -4.50
N LEU A 318 -22.78 24.28 -5.07
CA LEU A 318 -22.17 23.91 -6.35
C LEU A 318 -22.91 24.52 -7.55
N HIS A 319 -24.22 24.74 -7.43
CA HIS A 319 -25.04 25.34 -8.48
C HIS A 319 -24.97 26.87 -8.52
N ALA A 320 -24.38 27.51 -7.51
CA ALA A 320 -24.24 28.96 -7.43
C ALA A 320 -22.90 29.49 -7.99
N SER A 321 -22.03 28.58 -8.48
CA SER A 321 -20.69 28.90 -9.00
C SER A 321 -20.53 28.77 -10.52
N ASP A 322 -21.64 28.62 -11.25
CA ASP A 322 -21.72 28.82 -12.71
C ASP A 322 -22.17 30.26 -13.03
#